data_AF-Q2GX92-F1
#
_entry.id   AF-Q2GX92-F1
#
_cell.length_a   1.000
_cell.length_b   1.000
_cell.length_c   1.000
_cell.angle_alpha   90.00
_cell.angle_beta   90.00
_cell.angle_gamma   90.00
#
_symmetry.space_group_name_H-M   'P 1'
#
loop_
_entity.id
_entity.type
_entity.pdbx_description
1 polymer ?
#
loop_
_entity_poly.entity_id
_entity_poly.type
_entity_poly.pdbx_seq_one_letter_code
_entity_poly.pdbx_strand_id
1 'polypeptide(L)'
;MGEPSDLQIAQPLTLKCGLTLPNRLVKAAMAEQMAGPNQLPDERMLTLYKHWAQGGWGLIITGVGGQMIWGNDGPDGAQEEKSDRTRAREAFFLEFARLIRKEFPDVPLMVTGGFSSRGGMEKAVVDGDCDLIGLARPAVLNPSLPNNLVLNPEVKDQDARVYRKKNKTPWFAKFIGLPIIGAGMDSIHAMAKA
;
A
#
# COMPACT_ATOMS: atom_id res chain seq x y z
N MET A 1 -24.30 3.41 0.32
CA MET A 1 -23.09 2.61 0.63
C MET A 1 -23.14 2.36 2.13
N GLY A 2 -22.89 1.12 2.56
CA GLY A 2 -23.07 0.70 3.96
C GLY A 2 -22.08 1.36 4.91
N GLU A 3 -22.30 1.17 6.21
CA GLU A 3 -21.34 1.59 7.24
C GLU A 3 -20.00 0.86 7.02
N PRO A 4 -18.84 1.36 7.47
CA PRO A 4 -17.57 0.65 7.24
C PRO A 4 -17.47 -0.75 7.86
N SER A 5 -18.36 -1.10 8.78
CA SER A 5 -18.59 -2.47 9.26
C SER A 5 -19.26 -3.40 8.24
N ASP A 6 -19.92 -2.85 7.22
CA ASP A 6 -20.64 -3.58 6.16
C ASP A 6 -19.75 -3.81 4.92
N LEU A 7 -18.56 -3.21 4.87
CA LEU A 7 -17.63 -3.37 3.76
C LEU A 7 -17.13 -4.81 3.69
N GLN A 8 -17.16 -5.39 2.49
CA GLN A 8 -16.65 -6.73 2.25
C GLN A 8 -15.16 -6.83 2.57
N ILE A 9 -14.37 -5.76 2.34
CA ILE A 9 -12.95 -5.69 2.72
C ILE A 9 -12.70 -5.73 4.23
N ALA A 10 -13.70 -5.36 5.05
CA ALA A 10 -13.63 -5.42 6.50
C ALA A 10 -13.98 -6.81 7.05
N GLN A 11 -14.69 -7.64 6.26
CA GLN A 11 -15.13 -8.95 6.71
C GLN A 11 -13.99 -9.97 6.81
N PRO A 12 -14.06 -10.90 7.76
CA PRO A 12 -13.11 -11.99 7.85
C PRO A 12 -13.07 -12.84 6.56
N LEU A 13 -11.90 -13.42 6.28
CA LEU A 13 -11.70 -14.38 5.19
C LEU A 13 -11.02 -15.64 5.72
N THR A 14 -11.70 -16.78 5.62
CA THR A 14 -11.10 -18.09 5.91
C THR A 14 -10.42 -18.64 4.67
N LEU A 15 -9.11 -18.89 4.77
CA LEU A 15 -8.30 -19.50 3.73
C LEU A 15 -8.50 -21.02 3.71
N LYS A 16 -8.11 -21.67 2.61
CA LYS A 16 -8.23 -23.13 2.44
C LYS A 16 -7.54 -23.95 3.54
N CYS A 17 -6.51 -23.40 4.17
CA CYS A 17 -5.82 -24.04 5.29
C CYS A 17 -6.53 -23.89 6.64
N GLY A 18 -7.71 -23.26 6.69
CA GLY A 18 -8.49 -23.03 7.92
C GLY A 18 -8.10 -21.76 8.68
N LEU A 19 -7.03 -21.06 8.30
CA LEU A 19 -6.68 -19.77 8.89
C LEU A 19 -7.72 -18.71 8.51
N THR A 20 -8.27 -18.02 9.50
CA THR A 20 -9.18 -16.88 9.29
C THR A 20 -8.44 -15.57 9.49
N LEU A 21 -8.37 -14.77 8.44
CA LEU A 21 -7.88 -13.39 8.51
C LEU A 21 -9.02 -12.50 9.03
N PRO A 22 -8.75 -11.53 9.92
CA PRO A 22 -9.80 -10.68 10.51
C PRO A 22 -10.39 -9.66 9.53
N ASN A 23 -9.68 -9.36 8.43
CA ASN A 23 -10.13 -8.54 7.31
C ASN A 23 -9.29 -8.86 6.07
N ARG A 24 -9.59 -8.21 4.95
CA ARG A 24 -8.98 -8.51 3.63
C ARG A 24 -7.83 -7.58 3.25
N LEU A 25 -7.35 -6.73 4.17
CA LEU A 25 -6.24 -5.81 3.92
C LEU A 25 -4.91 -6.45 4.33
N VAL A 26 -3.96 -6.44 3.40
CA VAL A 26 -2.65 -7.08 3.56
C VAL A 26 -1.54 -6.05 3.37
N LYS A 27 -0.61 -5.98 4.34
CA LYS A 27 0.66 -5.30 4.09
C LYS A 27 1.45 -6.20 3.14
N ALA A 28 1.71 -5.71 1.93
CA ALA A 28 2.40 -6.48 0.90
C ALA A 28 3.92 -6.49 1.11
N ALA A 29 4.59 -7.53 0.59
CA ALA A 29 6.05 -7.60 0.57
C ALA A 29 6.65 -6.41 -0.20
N MET A 30 7.74 -5.86 0.32
CA MET A 30 8.47 -4.78 -0.35
C MET A 30 9.94 -4.83 0.06
N ALA A 31 10.86 -4.33 -0.75
CA ALA A 31 12.21 -4.09 -0.28
C ALA A 31 12.20 -2.79 0.54
N GLU A 32 12.11 -2.88 1.87
CA GLU A 32 12.03 -1.70 2.71
C GLU A 32 13.32 -0.86 2.71
N GLN A 33 14.45 -1.42 2.24
CA GLN A 33 15.78 -0.78 2.21
C GLN A 33 16.22 -0.29 3.61
N MET A 34 15.74 -0.95 4.67
CA MET A 34 15.98 -0.57 6.08
C MET A 34 16.56 -1.72 6.92
N ALA A 35 17.09 -2.80 6.32
CA ALA A 35 17.73 -3.80 7.16
C ALA A 35 19.01 -3.27 7.81
N GLY A 36 19.26 -3.75 9.01
CA GLY A 36 20.51 -3.55 9.71
C GLY A 36 21.63 -4.48 9.21
N PRO A 37 22.70 -4.62 9.99
CA PRO A 37 23.79 -5.54 9.69
C PRO A 37 23.30 -6.96 9.37
N ASN A 38 23.97 -7.64 8.45
CA ASN A 38 23.63 -8.99 7.99
C ASN A 38 22.24 -9.13 7.34
N GLN A 39 21.63 -8.03 6.88
CA GLN A 39 20.29 -8.02 6.27
C GLN A 39 19.18 -8.46 7.24
N LEU A 40 19.41 -8.33 8.55
CA LEU A 40 18.45 -8.63 9.60
C LEU A 40 17.71 -7.36 10.06
N PRO A 41 16.51 -7.48 10.66
CA PRO A 41 15.82 -6.35 11.26
C PRO A 41 16.65 -5.71 12.38
N ASP A 42 16.83 -4.40 12.33
CA ASP A 42 17.31 -3.59 13.46
C ASP A 42 16.12 -2.97 14.22
N GLU A 43 16.40 -2.15 15.23
CA GLU A 43 15.37 -1.49 16.05
C GLU A 43 14.36 -0.68 15.23
N ARG A 44 14.78 -0.04 14.14
CA ARG A 44 13.90 0.77 13.29
C ARG A 44 12.91 -0.12 12.56
N MET A 45 13.39 -1.24 12.00
CA MET A 45 12.54 -2.22 11.35
C MET A 45 11.57 -2.85 12.36
N LEU A 46 12.04 -3.21 13.55
CA LEU A 46 11.18 -3.75 14.61
C LEU A 46 10.10 -2.76 15.05
N THR A 47 10.41 -1.46 15.16
CA THR A 47 9.43 -0.40 15.43
C THR A 47 8.38 -0.30 14.31
N LEU A 48 8.79 -0.38 13.05
CA LEU A 48 7.84 -0.39 11.94
C LEU A 48 6.92 -1.62 11.96
N TYR A 49 7.46 -2.81 12.19
CA TYR A 49 6.66 -4.04 12.34
C TYR A 49 5.75 -3.99 13.55
N LYS A 50 6.16 -3.35 14.66
CA LYS A 50 5.29 -3.09 15.81
C LYS A 50 4.10 -2.22 15.42
N HIS A 51 4.32 -1.15 14.64
CA HIS A 51 3.22 -0.31 14.16
C HIS A 51 2.30 -1.03 13.19
N TRP A 52 2.82 -1.85 12.27
CA TRP A 52 1.97 -2.69 11.43
C TRP A 52 1.19 -3.72 12.25
N ALA A 53 1.80 -4.38 13.23
CA ALA A 53 1.11 -5.34 14.09
C ALA A 53 -0.08 -4.70 14.85
N GLN A 54 0.01 -3.42 15.17
CA GLN A 54 -1.04 -2.64 15.84
C GLN A 54 -1.98 -1.92 14.86
N GLY A 55 -1.68 -1.95 13.57
CA GLY A 55 -2.33 -1.13 12.54
C GLY A 55 -3.65 -1.69 12.01
N GLY A 56 -4.06 -2.89 12.45
CA GLY A 56 -5.30 -3.55 12.03
C GLY A 56 -5.20 -4.31 10.71
N TRP A 57 -3.99 -4.67 10.27
CA TRP A 57 -3.80 -5.49 9.08
C TRP A 57 -4.32 -6.91 9.28
N GLY A 58 -4.98 -7.45 8.26
CA GLY A 58 -5.42 -8.85 8.26
C GLY A 58 -4.26 -9.83 8.08
N LEU A 59 -3.24 -9.43 7.34
CA LEU A 59 -1.99 -10.17 7.15
C LEU A 59 -0.83 -9.19 6.90
N ILE A 60 0.36 -9.54 7.40
CA ILE A 60 1.60 -8.82 7.12
C ILE A 60 2.53 -9.78 6.40
N ILE A 61 2.85 -9.47 5.14
CA ILE A 61 3.87 -10.20 4.39
C ILE A 61 5.20 -9.45 4.54
N THR A 62 6.21 -10.16 5.06
CA THR A 62 7.53 -9.59 5.25
C THR A 62 8.20 -9.28 3.91
N GLY A 63 9.01 -8.23 3.91
CA GLY A 63 9.86 -7.86 2.79
C GLY A 63 11.26 -8.46 2.89
N VAL A 64 12.01 -8.42 1.79
CA VAL A 64 13.45 -8.70 1.84
C VAL A 64 14.15 -7.44 2.35
N GLY A 65 14.87 -7.59 3.46
CA GLY A 65 15.65 -6.52 4.08
C GLY A 65 16.86 -6.05 3.28
N GLY A 66 17.27 -6.79 2.25
CA GLY A 66 18.44 -6.50 1.44
C GLY A 66 18.46 -5.06 0.92
N GLN A 67 19.55 -4.35 1.22
CA GLN A 67 19.96 -3.25 0.37
C GLN A 67 20.08 -3.81 -1.04
N MET A 68 19.49 -3.15 -2.03
CA MET A 68 19.77 -3.50 -3.41
C MET A 68 21.29 -3.35 -3.61
N ILE A 69 22.01 -4.45 -3.69
CA ILE A 69 23.36 -4.45 -4.27
C ILE A 69 23.12 -4.23 -5.76
N TRP A 70 23.09 -2.96 -6.17
CA TRP A 70 23.17 -2.63 -7.57
C TRP A 70 24.53 -3.14 -8.07
N GLY A 71 24.50 -4.19 -8.88
CA GLY A 71 25.48 -4.32 -9.95
C GLY A 71 25.41 -3.05 -10.79
N ASN A 72 26.56 -2.56 -11.21
CA ASN A 72 26.82 -1.23 -11.76
C ASN A 72 26.18 -0.96 -13.15
N ASP A 73 25.03 -1.54 -13.46
CA ASP A 73 24.40 -1.47 -14.78
C ASP A 73 23.02 -0.76 -14.65
N GLY A 74 23.03 0.57 -14.80
CA GLY A 74 21.82 1.36 -15.09
C GLY A 74 21.32 1.13 -16.53
N PRO A 75 20.34 1.90 -17.06
CA PRO A 75 19.72 3.15 -16.58
C PRO A 75 18.17 2.98 -16.42
N ASP A 76 17.40 3.82 -15.74
CA ASP A 76 16.86 5.07 -16.28
C ASP A 76 16.16 5.85 -15.17
N GLY A 77 16.65 7.06 -14.92
CA GLY A 77 15.91 8.10 -14.22
C GLY A 77 14.82 8.66 -15.13
N ALA A 78 13.66 8.00 -15.18
CA ALA A 78 12.47 8.61 -15.75
C ALA A 78 11.71 9.36 -14.65
N GLN A 79 11.93 10.68 -14.58
CA GLN A 79 10.97 11.58 -13.95
C GLN A 79 9.67 11.55 -14.78
N GLU A 80 8.71 10.70 -14.41
CA GLU A 80 7.41 10.66 -15.08
C GLU A 80 6.37 11.53 -14.34
N GLU A 81 5.88 12.55 -15.05
CA GLU A 81 4.71 13.35 -14.71
C GLU A 81 3.48 12.46 -14.47
N LYS A 82 2.91 12.54 -13.26
CA LYS A 82 1.81 11.68 -12.81
C LYS A 82 0.48 12.43 -12.84
N SER A 83 -0.40 12.08 -13.78
CA SER A 83 -1.84 12.27 -13.56
C SER A 83 -2.73 11.16 -14.13
N ASP A 84 -2.45 10.55 -15.28
CA ASP A 84 -3.47 9.69 -15.93
C ASP A 84 -3.17 8.17 -15.92
N ARG A 85 -1.97 7.75 -15.51
CA ARG A 85 -1.57 6.33 -15.47
C ARG A 85 -2.12 5.53 -14.28
N THR A 86 -2.66 6.15 -13.24
CA THR A 86 -3.05 5.41 -12.02
C THR A 86 -4.28 4.53 -12.26
N ARG A 87 -5.32 5.02 -12.96
CA ARG A 87 -6.52 4.23 -13.28
C ARG A 87 -6.26 3.15 -14.33
N ALA A 88 -5.44 3.45 -15.34
CA ALA A 88 -5.03 2.47 -16.34
C ALA A 88 -4.18 1.33 -15.71
N ARG A 89 -3.34 1.65 -14.72
CA ARG A 89 -2.58 0.64 -13.96
C ARG A 89 -3.48 -0.16 -13.02
N GLU A 90 -4.40 0.47 -12.28
CA GLU A 90 -5.41 -0.23 -11.47
C GLU A 90 -6.21 -1.23 -12.33
N ALA A 91 -6.68 -0.79 -13.50
CA ALA A 91 -7.42 -1.64 -14.43
C ALA A 91 -6.57 -2.82 -14.95
N PHE A 92 -5.28 -2.58 -15.26
CA PHE A 92 -4.37 -3.63 -15.71
C PHE A 92 -4.18 -4.75 -14.67
N PHE A 93 -3.99 -4.41 -13.39
CA PHE A 93 -3.79 -5.42 -12.35
C PHE A 93 -5.06 -6.25 -12.09
N LEU A 94 -6.24 -5.62 -12.12
CA LEU A 94 -7.50 -6.32 -11.91
C LEU A 94 -7.89 -7.15 -13.14
N GLU A 95 -7.63 -6.67 -14.35
CA GLU A 95 -7.84 -7.46 -15.57
C GLU A 95 -6.97 -8.71 -15.57
N PHE A 96 -5.68 -8.58 -15.21
CA PHE A 96 -4.80 -9.73 -15.03
C PHE A 96 -5.37 -10.73 -14.01
N ALA A 97 -5.82 -10.25 -12.85
CA ALA A 97 -6.40 -11.11 -11.81
C ALA A 97 -7.66 -11.83 -12.27
N ARG A 98 -8.54 -11.17 -13.03
CA ARG A 98 -9.75 -11.78 -13.63
C ARG A 98 -9.40 -12.90 -14.60
N LEU A 99 -8.37 -12.71 -15.44
CA LEU A 99 -7.92 -13.74 -16.37
C LEU A 99 -7.40 -14.97 -15.62
N ILE A 100 -6.63 -14.78 -14.55
CA ILE A 100 -6.18 -15.89 -13.68
C ILE A 100 -7.35 -16.57 -12.99
N ARG A 101 -8.29 -15.80 -12.42
CA ARG A 101 -9.49 -16.32 -11.74
C ARG A 101 -10.33 -17.21 -12.66
N LYS A 102 -10.46 -16.84 -13.93
CA LYS A 102 -11.23 -17.60 -14.92
C LYS A 102 -10.71 -19.04 -15.06
N GLU A 103 -9.38 -19.20 -15.07
CA GLU A 103 -8.74 -20.52 -15.18
C GLU A 103 -8.65 -21.24 -13.83
N PHE A 104 -8.51 -20.49 -12.73
CA PHE A 104 -8.31 -21.01 -11.38
C PHE A 104 -9.30 -20.41 -10.37
N PRO A 105 -10.59 -20.77 -10.44
CA PRO A 105 -11.64 -20.12 -9.65
C PRO A 105 -11.43 -20.26 -8.14
N ASP A 106 -10.83 -21.37 -7.70
CA ASP A 106 -10.70 -21.67 -6.28
C ASP A 106 -9.42 -21.12 -5.64
N VAL A 107 -8.45 -20.60 -6.40
CA VAL A 107 -7.18 -20.13 -5.81
C VAL A 107 -7.40 -18.76 -5.17
N PRO A 108 -7.14 -18.56 -3.86
CA PRO A 108 -7.26 -17.22 -3.28
C PRO A 108 -6.31 -16.24 -3.97
N LEU A 109 -6.82 -15.12 -4.46
CA LEU A 109 -6.04 -14.10 -5.16
C LEU A 109 -5.89 -12.87 -4.30
N MET A 110 -4.65 -12.40 -4.18
CA MET A 110 -4.35 -11.07 -3.65
C MET A 110 -3.84 -10.19 -4.78
N VAL A 111 -4.48 -9.04 -5.01
CA VAL A 111 -3.95 -8.03 -5.93
C VAL A 111 -3.11 -7.03 -5.16
N THR A 112 -1.85 -6.86 -5.57
CA THR A 112 -0.92 -5.93 -4.94
C THR A 112 -0.67 -4.72 -5.82
N GLY A 113 -0.90 -3.52 -5.27
CA GLY A 113 -0.70 -2.26 -5.98
C GLY A 113 -1.92 -1.82 -6.80
N GLY A 114 -1.82 -0.65 -7.42
CA GLY A 114 -2.95 -0.02 -8.09
C GLY A 114 -3.80 0.80 -7.13
N PHE A 115 -4.30 0.21 -6.04
CA PHE A 115 -5.35 0.82 -5.21
C PHE A 115 -5.01 2.19 -4.60
N SER A 116 -5.87 3.18 -4.88
CA SER A 116 -5.74 4.55 -4.38
C SER A 116 -6.88 5.03 -3.46
N SER A 117 -7.97 4.27 -3.32
CA SER A 117 -9.14 4.62 -2.49
C SER A 117 -9.82 3.40 -1.87
N ARG A 118 -10.54 3.60 -0.74
CA ARG A 118 -11.40 2.58 -0.12
C ARG A 118 -12.39 1.98 -1.13
N GLY A 119 -13.11 2.83 -1.86
CA GLY A 119 -14.11 2.37 -2.83
C GLY A 119 -13.52 1.51 -3.96
N GLY A 120 -12.29 1.77 -4.39
CA GLY A 120 -11.61 0.93 -5.39
C GLY A 120 -11.23 -0.45 -4.83
N MET A 121 -10.81 -0.50 -3.57
CA MET A 121 -10.50 -1.76 -2.87
C MET A 121 -11.76 -2.59 -2.63
N GLU A 122 -12.81 -1.94 -2.13
CA GLU A 122 -14.10 -2.58 -1.87
C GLU A 122 -14.69 -3.17 -3.15
N LYS A 123 -14.72 -2.39 -4.23
CA LYS A 123 -15.24 -2.85 -5.52
C LYS A 123 -14.48 -4.06 -6.04
N ALA A 124 -13.15 -4.09 -5.96
CA ALA A 124 -12.35 -5.22 -6.43
C ALA A 124 -12.67 -6.53 -5.69
N VAL A 125 -12.97 -6.45 -4.38
CA VAL A 125 -13.38 -7.63 -3.62
C VAL A 125 -14.83 -8.02 -3.94
N VAL A 126 -15.76 -7.05 -3.98
CA VAL A 126 -17.17 -7.29 -4.27
C VAL A 126 -17.39 -7.87 -5.68
N ASP A 127 -16.65 -7.37 -6.68
CA ASP A 127 -16.72 -7.87 -8.05
C ASP A 127 -16.07 -9.26 -8.20
N GLY A 128 -15.37 -9.77 -7.17
CA GLY A 128 -14.69 -11.07 -7.20
C GLY A 128 -13.34 -11.06 -7.95
N ASP A 129 -12.81 -9.88 -8.28
CA ASP A 129 -11.52 -9.74 -8.97
C ASP A 129 -10.37 -10.29 -8.12
N CYS A 130 -10.46 -10.12 -6.79
CA CYS A 130 -9.51 -10.64 -5.82
C CYS A 130 -10.17 -10.85 -4.45
N ASP A 131 -9.56 -11.72 -3.63
CA ASP A 131 -10.02 -11.98 -2.26
C ASP A 131 -9.38 -11.07 -1.23
N LEU A 132 -8.18 -10.55 -1.53
CA LEU A 132 -7.31 -9.78 -0.66
C LEU A 132 -6.69 -8.58 -1.37
N ILE A 133 -6.47 -7.51 -0.62
CA ILE A 133 -5.91 -6.25 -1.10
C ILE A 133 -4.50 -6.06 -0.53
N GLY A 134 -3.50 -6.14 -1.40
CA GLY A 134 -2.10 -5.89 -1.07
C GLY A 134 -1.72 -4.42 -1.19
N LEU A 135 -1.31 -3.81 -0.07
CA LEU A 135 -0.83 -2.43 -0.01
C LEU A 135 0.64 -2.41 0.38
N ALA A 136 1.49 -1.91 -0.53
CA ALA A 136 2.93 -1.76 -0.30
C ALA A 136 3.25 -0.35 0.23
N ARG A 137 3.63 0.59 -0.64
CA ARG A 137 4.05 1.94 -0.26
C ARG A 137 3.07 2.68 0.68
N PRO A 138 1.73 2.60 0.54
CA PRO A 138 0.83 3.23 1.51
C PRO A 138 0.97 2.69 2.93
N ALA A 139 1.30 1.42 3.10
CA ALA A 139 1.48 0.79 4.41
C ALA A 139 2.73 1.34 5.14
N VAL A 140 3.78 1.71 4.41
CA VAL A 140 4.96 2.37 5.03
C VAL A 140 4.63 3.79 5.45
N LEU A 141 3.92 4.54 4.60
CA LEU A 141 3.57 5.94 4.88
C LEU A 141 2.55 6.07 6.02
N ASN A 142 1.70 5.06 6.18
CA ASN A 142 0.71 4.99 7.25
C ASN A 142 0.61 3.54 7.74
N PRO A 143 1.38 3.13 8.76
CA PRO A 143 1.32 1.78 9.29
C PRO A 143 -0.04 1.38 9.88
N SER A 144 -0.84 2.37 10.33
CA SER A 144 -2.19 2.16 10.87
C SER A 144 -3.29 2.40 9.84
N LEU A 145 -2.96 2.32 8.55
CA LEU A 145 -3.86 2.62 7.42
C LEU A 145 -5.21 1.87 7.47
N PRO A 146 -5.28 0.56 7.82
CA PRO A 146 -6.55 -0.11 8.04
C PRO A 146 -7.42 0.62 9.07
N ASN A 147 -6.88 0.83 10.29
CA ASN A 147 -7.64 1.36 11.41
C ASN A 147 -8.01 2.84 11.27
N ASN A 148 -7.09 3.68 10.79
CA ASN A 148 -7.28 5.13 10.82
C ASN A 148 -7.90 5.72 9.55
N LEU A 149 -7.93 4.97 8.44
CA LEU A 149 -8.39 5.46 7.15
C LEU A 149 -9.31 4.49 6.42
N VAL A 150 -8.83 3.29 6.08
CA VAL A 150 -9.55 2.43 5.12
C VAL A 150 -10.78 1.80 5.75
N LEU A 151 -10.71 1.36 7.00
CA LEU A 151 -11.83 0.74 7.73
C LEU A 151 -12.43 1.69 8.79
N ASN A 152 -11.96 2.93 8.87
CA ASN A 152 -12.42 3.90 9.84
C ASN A 152 -13.83 4.44 9.48
N PRO A 153 -14.87 4.20 10.31
CA PRO A 153 -16.23 4.70 10.06
C PRO A 153 -16.31 6.24 9.99
N GLU A 154 -15.45 6.93 10.74
CA GLU A 154 -15.43 8.39 10.80
C GLU A 154 -14.88 9.05 9.53
N VAL A 155 -14.23 8.28 8.65
CA VAL A 155 -13.70 8.77 7.38
C VAL A 155 -14.71 8.52 6.27
N LYS A 156 -15.21 9.61 5.68
CA LYS A 156 -16.10 9.55 4.51
C LYS A 156 -15.39 8.91 3.32
N ASP A 157 -16.12 8.13 2.52
CA ASP A 157 -15.56 7.36 1.41
C ASP A 157 -14.76 8.20 0.39
N GLN A 158 -15.22 9.42 0.12
CA GLN A 158 -14.55 10.36 -0.79
C GLN A 158 -13.15 10.79 -0.28
N ASP A 159 -12.97 10.78 1.04
CA ASP A 159 -11.76 11.23 1.74
C ASP A 159 -10.84 10.06 2.11
N ALA A 160 -11.35 8.81 2.04
CA ALA A 160 -10.61 7.57 2.29
C ALA A 160 -9.65 7.22 1.13
N ARG A 161 -8.64 8.09 0.91
CA ARG A 161 -7.63 7.97 -0.14
C ARG A 161 -6.24 7.77 0.44
N VAL A 162 -5.57 6.69 0.01
CA VAL A 162 -4.28 6.27 0.59
C VAL A 162 -3.09 7.12 0.13
N TYR A 163 -3.27 7.90 -0.93
CA TYR A 163 -2.35 8.96 -1.35
C TYR A 163 -3.07 10.30 -1.30
N ARG A 164 -2.58 11.23 -0.47
CA ARG A 164 -3.06 12.59 -0.46
C ARG A 164 -2.57 13.31 -1.73
N LYS A 165 -3.46 14.00 -2.46
CA LYS A 165 -3.03 14.91 -3.53
C LYS A 165 -2.03 15.91 -2.92
N LYS A 166 -0.83 16.02 -3.49
CA LYS A 166 0.05 17.15 -3.18
C LYS A 166 -0.72 18.42 -3.54
N ASN A 167 -0.98 19.28 -2.55
CA ASN A 167 -1.47 20.63 -2.85
C ASN A 167 -0.43 21.27 -3.80
N LYS A 168 -0.90 21.88 -4.89
CA LYS A 168 -0.04 22.69 -5.75
C LYS A 168 0.70 23.66 -4.84
N THR A 169 2.02 23.67 -4.91
CA THR A 169 2.84 24.60 -4.14
C THR A 169 2.29 26.00 -4.37
N PRO A 170 1.97 26.78 -3.32
CA PRO A 170 1.52 28.15 -3.49
C PRO A 170 2.50 28.93 -4.37
N TRP A 171 2.00 29.77 -5.27
CA TRP A 171 2.80 30.52 -6.25
C TRP A 171 4.01 31.25 -5.63
N PHE A 172 3.90 31.68 -4.37
CA PHE A 172 4.96 32.39 -3.66
C PHE A 172 6.16 31.52 -3.22
N ALA A 173 6.02 30.19 -3.17
CA ALA A 173 7.11 29.30 -2.73
C ALA A 173 8.27 29.23 -3.74
N LYS A 174 8.04 29.59 -5.02
CA LYS A 174 9.10 29.73 -6.04
C LYS A 174 10.03 30.92 -5.78
N PHE A 175 9.64 31.89 -4.95
CA PHE A 175 10.41 33.11 -4.69
C PHE A 175 11.48 32.97 -3.60
N ILE A 176 11.47 31.88 -2.81
CA ILE A 176 12.30 31.77 -1.59
C ILE A 176 13.61 30.99 -1.80
N GLY A 177 14.01 30.71 -3.04
CA GLY A 177 15.39 30.32 -3.39
C GLY A 177 16.01 29.10 -2.68
N LEU A 178 15.23 28.25 -2.01
CA LEU A 178 15.74 27.05 -1.33
C LEU A 178 15.86 25.88 -2.34
N PRO A 179 17.05 25.26 -2.48
CA PRO A 179 17.25 24.18 -3.44
C PRO A 179 16.50 22.92 -2.99
N ILE A 180 15.46 22.57 -3.74
CA ILE A 180 14.70 21.31 -3.58
C ILE A 180 15.49 20.21 -4.31
N ILE A 181 16.45 19.61 -3.61
CA ILE A 181 17.16 18.42 -4.09
C ILE A 181 16.26 17.19 -3.92
N GLY A 182 16.05 16.48 -5.02
CA GLY A 182 15.13 15.36 -5.15
C GLY A 182 15.58 14.14 -4.35
N ALA A 183 14.92 13.95 -3.21
CA ALA A 183 14.63 12.65 -2.62
C ALA A 183 13.31 12.82 -1.88
N GLY A 184 12.36 11.88 -2.05
CA GLY A 184 11.00 12.02 -1.56
C GLY A 184 10.92 12.41 -0.09
N MET A 185 10.56 13.68 0.19
CA MET A 185 10.33 14.17 1.55
C MET A 185 9.31 13.31 2.29
N ASP A 186 8.30 12.76 1.59
CA ASP A 186 7.29 11.89 2.22
C ASP A 186 7.85 10.54 2.70
N SER A 187 8.98 10.08 2.15
CA SER A 187 9.61 8.82 2.56
C SER A 187 10.72 9.03 3.59
N ILE A 188 11.40 10.17 3.57
CA ILE A 188 12.52 10.47 4.48
C ILE A 188 12.03 11.12 5.78
N HIS A 189 10.96 11.94 5.78
CA HIS A 189 10.41 12.49 7.04
C HIS A 189 9.71 11.43 7.91
N ALA A 190 9.14 10.40 7.29
CA ALA A 190 8.50 9.29 8.01
C ALA A 190 9.52 8.37 8.70
N MET A 191 10.76 8.29 8.18
CA MET A 191 11.85 7.49 8.77
C MET A 191 12.68 8.25 9.84
N ALA A 192 12.51 9.57 9.97
CA ALA A 192 13.26 10.40 10.93
C ALA A 192 12.53 10.64 12.27
N LYS A 193 11.31 10.11 12.43
CA LYS A 193 10.50 10.18 13.67
C LYS A 193 10.12 8.81 14.23
N ALA A 194 10.72 7.74 13.73
CA ALA A 194 10.63 6.39 14.28
C ALA A 194 11.90 6.08 15.09
#